data_AF-B1IJQ9-F1
#
_entry.id   AF-B1IJQ9-F1
#
_cell.length_a   1.000
_cell.length_b   1.000
_cell.length_c   1.000
_cell.angle_alpha   90.00
_cell.angle_beta   90.00
_cell.angle_gamma   90.00
#
_symmetry.space_group_name_H-M   'P 1'
#
loop_
_entity.id
_entity.type
_entity.pdbx_description
1 polymer ?
#
loop_
_entity_poly.entity_id
_entity_poly.type
_entity_poly.pdbx_seq_one_letter_code
_entity_poly.pdbx_strand_id
1 'polypeptide(L)' 'MKPRKAPLLGKKFLMELNLELLSKMNCFINILFIFTVLKLRLF' A
#
# COMPACT_ATOMS: atom_id res chain seq x y z
N MET A 1 38.95 0.22 -9.48
CA MET A 1 37.58 -0.34 -9.40
C MET A 1 36.58 0.78 -9.65
N LYS A 2 35.74 0.72 -10.69
CA LYS A 2 34.64 1.70 -10.89
C LYS A 2 33.48 1.32 -9.95
N PRO A 3 32.83 2.26 -9.25
CA PRO A 3 31.65 1.94 -8.46
C PRO A 3 30.54 1.54 -9.44
N ARG A 4 30.06 0.29 -9.32
CA ARG A 4 28.85 -0.17 -10.02
C ARG A 4 27.69 0.72 -9.55
N LYS A 5 27.30 1.70 -10.36
CA LYS A 5 26.05 2.45 -10.18
C LYS A 5 24.88 1.54 -10.56
N ALA A 6 24.48 0.63 -9.69
CA ALA A 6 23.23 -0.11 -9.84
C ALA A 6 22.69 -0.54 -8.46
N PRO A 7 21.36 -0.51 -8.18
CA PRO A 7 20.27 0.09 -8.95
C PRO A 7 19.51 1.14 -8.10
N LEU A 8 19.78 2.43 -8.31
CA LEU A 8 18.91 3.51 -7.80
C LEU A 8 17.45 3.32 -8.27
N LEU A 9 17.28 2.74 -9.46
CA LEU A 9 15.98 2.35 -10.02
C LEU A 9 15.24 1.33 -9.14
N GLY A 10 15.94 0.35 -8.57
CA GLY A 10 15.33 -0.71 -7.76
C GLY A 10 14.80 -0.20 -6.42
N LYS A 11 15.52 0.73 -5.77
CA LYS A 11 15.03 1.38 -4.54
C LYS A 11 13.80 2.25 -4.78
N LYS A 12 13.79 2.99 -5.90
CA LYS A 12 12.64 3.83 -6.27
C LYS A 12 11.41 2.97 -6.59
N PHE A 13 11.60 1.90 -7.36
CA PHE A 13 10.55 0.93 -7.68
C PHE A 13 9.98 0.23 -6.45
N LEU A 14 10.83 -0.20 -5.51
CA LEU A 14 10.37 -0.80 -4.25
C LEU A 14 9.54 0.19 -3.41
N MET A 15 9.92 1.46 -3.39
CA MET A 15 9.16 2.49 -2.67
C MET A 15 7.81 2.77 -3.33
N GLU A 16 7.76 2.80 -4.67
CA GLU A 16 6.54 2.97 -5.45
C GLU A 16 5.56 1.79 -5.23
N LEU A 17 6.06 0.56 -5.30
CA LEU A 17 5.28 -0.65 -5.01
C LEU A 17 4.77 -0.69 -3.57
N ASN A 18 5.60 -0.29 -2.59
CA ASN A 18 5.17 -0.24 -1.19
C ASN A 18 4.07 0.81 -0.98
N LEU A 19 4.14 1.96 -1.65
CA LEU A 19 3.09 2.98 -1.59
C LEU A 19 1.80 2.52 -2.27
N GLU A 20 1.90 1.84 -3.41
CA GLU A 20 0.74 1.25 -4.09
C GLU A 20 0.06 0.19 -3.22
N LEU A 21 0.86 -0.69 -2.59
CA LEU A 21 0.38 -1.70 -1.66
C LEU A 21 -0.30 -1.06 -0.44
N LEU A 22 0.33 -0.07 0.17
CA LEU A 22 -0.21 0.64 1.33
C LEU A 22 -1.54 1.34 0.99
N SER A 23 -1.61 1.98 -0.18
CA SER A 23 -2.83 2.59 -0.70
C SER A 23 -3.95 1.56 -0.86
N LYS A 24 -3.64 0.40 -1.43
CA LYS A 24 -4.58 -0.71 -1.60
C LYS A 24 -5.07 -1.23 -0.25
N MET A 25 -4.16 -1.44 0.70
CA MET A 25 -4.52 -1.88 2.07
C MET A 25 -5.40 -0.86 2.78
N ASN A 26 -5.11 0.43 2.69
CA ASN A 26 -5.96 1.48 3.25
C ASN A 26 -7.37 1.47 2.65
N CYS A 27 -7.48 1.29 1.33
CA CYS A 27 -8.78 1.15 0.66
C CYS A 27 -9.56 -0.05 1.21
N PHE A 28 -8.91 -1.23 1.34
CA PHE A 28 -9.53 -2.42 1.91
C PHE A 28 -10.02 -2.20 3.35
N ILE A 29 -9.20 -1.59 4.21
CA ILE A 29 -9.58 -1.28 5.59
C ILE A 29 -10.78 -0.34 5.65
N ASN A 30 -10.83 0.68 4.79
CA ASN A 30 -11.96 1.61 4.74
C ASN A 30 -13.26 0.90 4.34
N ILE A 31 -13.22 0.02 3.33
CA ILE A 31 -14.38 -0.78 2.91
C ILE A 31 -14.85 -1.69 4.05
N LEU A 32 -13.92 -2.39 4.71
CA LEU A 32 -14.24 -3.26 5.85
C LEU A 32 -14.83 -2.46 7.02
N PHE A 33 -14.33 -1.25 7.26
CA PHE A 33 -14.84 -0.36 8.29
C PHE A 33 -16.28 0.06 8.00
N ILE A 34 -16.56 0.54 6.78
CA ILE A 34 -17.92 0.91 6.36
C ILE A 34 -18.85 -0.29 6.47
N PHE A 35 -18.42 -1.46 6.00
CA PHE A 35 -19.22 -2.68 6.08
C PHE A 35 -19.53 -3.06 7.54
N THR A 36 -18.53 -3.00 8.41
CA THR A 36 -18.69 -3.28 9.84
C THR A 36 -19.64 -2.29 10.50
N VAL A 37 -19.48 -0.98 10.26
CA VAL A 37 -20.35 0.07 10.81
C VAL A 37 -21.78 -0.09 10.29
N LEU A 38 -21.96 -0.38 9.01
CA LEU A 38 -23.27 -0.61 8.42
C LEU A 38 -23.96 -1.82 9.07
N LYS A 39 -23.23 -2.93 9.24
CA LYS A 39 -23.72 -4.14 9.90
C LYS A 39 -24.09 -3.89 11.36
N LEU A 40 -23.31 -3.08 12.07
CA LEU A 40 -23.54 -2.74 13.47
C LEU A 40 -24.75 -1.82 13.66
N ARG A 41 -25.05 -0.95 12.68
CA ARG A 41 -26.24 -0.08 12.70
C ARG A 41 -27.53 -0.80 12.28
N LEU A 42 -27.40 -1.95 11.64
CA LEU A 42 -28.51 -2.80 11.21
C LEU A 42 -29.01 -3.74 12.33
N PHE A 43 -28.25 -3.85 13.43
CA PHE A 43 -28.57 -4.59 14.64
C PHE A 43 -29.12 -3.67 15.72
#